data_AF-A0A2E3Y3E0-F1
#
_entry.id   AF-A0A2E3Y3E0-F1
#
_cell.length_a   1.000
_cell.length_b   1.000
_cell.length_c   1.000
_cell.angle_alpha   90.00
_cell.angle_beta   90.00
_cell.angle_gamma   90.00
#
_symmetry.space_group_name_H-M   'P 1'
#
loop_
_entity.id
_entity.type
_entity.pdbx_description
1 polymer ?
#
loop_
_entity_poly.entity_id
_entity_poly.type
_entity_poly.pdbx_seq_one_letter_code
_entity_poly.pdbx_strand_id
1 'polypeptide(L)'
;MKFYLSLLIYAVPAIFFSCSKSQSLNCSIENYIQSSHYNFSNGMKNQQRNMKTLYTLKDWDQQYLDTKYSCKDIITQFFFCNICCNSKQNEIITYSGRSFEFKNSSSVIDLTTAVIDLLGTMSIGNLENQILSDSINSGN
;
A
#
# COMPACT_ATOMS: atom_id res chain seq x y z
N MET A 1 -33.85 59.14 0.33
CA MET A 1 -34.13 58.17 1.41
C MET A 1 -33.49 56.85 1.00
N LYS A 2 -32.34 56.47 1.59
CA LYS A 2 -32.18 55.32 2.51
C LYS A 2 -32.63 53.99 1.85
N PHE A 3 -31.80 52.98 1.57
CA PHE A 3 -30.76 52.35 2.40
C PHE A 3 -29.74 51.57 1.55
N TYR A 4 -28.47 51.61 1.97
CA TYR A 4 -27.46 50.60 1.65
C TYR A 4 -27.73 49.31 2.44
N LEU A 5 -27.53 48.14 1.84
CA LEU A 5 -27.17 46.89 2.52
C LEU A 5 -26.57 45.93 1.48
N SER A 6 -25.26 46.01 1.23
CA SER A 6 -24.20 45.18 1.85
C SER A 6 -24.23 43.71 1.42
N LEU A 7 -23.07 43.28 0.88
CA LEU A 7 -22.58 41.95 0.56
C LEU A 7 -23.24 40.78 1.32
N LEU A 8 -23.29 39.61 0.67
CA LEU A 8 -22.64 38.39 1.15
C LEU A 8 -22.51 37.34 0.02
N ILE A 9 -21.40 37.38 -0.70
CA ILE A 9 -20.88 36.22 -1.44
C ILE A 9 -20.22 35.34 -0.38
N TYR A 10 -20.92 34.33 0.12
CA TYR A 10 -20.24 33.20 0.76
C TYR A 10 -20.00 32.14 -0.31
N ALA A 11 -18.88 32.28 -1.02
CA ALA A 11 -18.20 31.13 -1.55
C ALA A 11 -17.80 30.28 -0.33
N VAL A 12 -18.50 29.16 -0.11
CA VAL A 12 -18.01 28.13 0.80
C VAL A 12 -16.94 27.39 0.01
N PRO A 13 -15.64 27.55 0.28
CA PRO A 13 -14.70 26.59 -0.22
C PRO A 13 -15.01 25.32 0.58
N ALA A 14 -15.61 24.33 -0.08
CA ALA A 14 -15.63 22.97 0.43
C ALA A 14 -14.16 22.53 0.51
N ILE A 15 -13.54 22.77 1.66
CA ILE A 15 -12.25 22.20 1.98
C ILE A 15 -12.54 20.71 2.11
N PHE A 16 -12.34 19.98 1.01
CA PHE A 16 -12.20 18.53 1.07
C PHE A 16 -10.92 18.26 1.85
N PHE A 17 -11.01 18.32 3.18
CA PHE A 17 -10.05 17.68 4.06
C PHE A 17 -10.18 16.18 3.79
N SER A 18 -9.47 15.72 2.76
CA SER A 18 -9.22 14.30 2.54
C SER A 18 -8.30 13.86 3.67
N CYS A 19 -8.88 13.53 4.83
CA CYS A 19 -8.16 12.85 5.90
C CYS A 19 -7.70 11.52 5.32
N SER A 20 -6.39 11.36 5.13
CA SER A 20 -5.80 10.08 4.76
C SER A 20 -6.10 9.09 5.88
N LYS A 21 -6.86 8.04 5.55
CA LYS A 21 -7.20 6.99 6.51
C LYS A 21 -6.00 6.03 6.60
N SER A 22 -5.18 6.22 7.62
CA SER A 22 -4.01 5.38 7.88
C SER A 22 -4.32 4.33 8.94
N GLN A 23 -3.69 3.16 8.79
CA GLN A 23 -3.74 2.08 9.76
C GLN A 23 -2.53 2.20 10.69
N SER A 24 -2.74 2.16 12.01
CA SER A 24 -1.63 2.11 12.96
C SER A 24 -0.96 0.74 12.94
N LEU A 25 0.36 0.70 12.74
CA LEU A 25 1.17 -0.49 12.87
C LEU A 25 2.24 -0.23 13.93
N ASN A 26 2.35 -1.12 14.92
CA ASN A 26 3.45 -1.05 15.88
C ASN A 26 4.70 -1.64 15.24
N CYS A 27 5.58 -0.78 14.73
CA CYS A 27 6.85 -1.13 14.12
C CYS A 27 7.93 -0.16 14.58
N SER A 28 9.15 -0.67 14.78
CA SER A 28 10.28 0.22 15.05
C SER A 28 10.69 0.96 13.79
N ILE A 29 11.06 2.24 13.93
CA ILE A 29 11.38 3.12 12.79
C ILE A 29 12.56 2.56 12.00
N GLU A 30 13.58 2.01 12.66
CA GLU A 30 14.73 1.40 11.98
C GLU A 30 14.43 0.10 11.21
N ASN A 31 13.22 -0.46 11.36
CA ASN A 31 12.79 -1.68 10.68
C ASN A 31 11.61 -1.42 9.74
N TYR A 32 11.31 -0.17 9.42
CA TYR A 32 10.10 0.19 8.69
C TYR A 32 10.42 0.70 7.28
N ILE A 33 9.80 0.08 6.28
CA ILE A 33 9.77 0.57 4.91
C ILE A 33 8.41 1.22 4.69
N GLN A 34 8.40 2.54 4.61
CA GLN A 34 7.20 3.30 4.33
C GLN A 34 6.98 3.40 2.81
N SER A 35 5.78 3.07 2.36
CA SER A 35 5.37 3.38 0.99
C SER A 35 5.02 4.87 0.89
N SER A 36 5.55 5.52 -0.15
CA SER A 36 5.16 6.87 -0.56
C SER A 36 3.88 6.87 -1.41
N HIS A 37 3.36 5.70 -1.78
CA HIS A 37 2.22 5.53 -2.68
C HIS A 37 0.93 5.25 -1.89
N TYR A 38 -0.18 5.79 -2.37
CA TYR A 38 -1.50 5.63 -1.75
C TYR A 38 -2.55 5.31 -2.80
N ASN A 39 -3.46 4.38 -2.49
CA ASN A 39 -4.60 4.07 -3.34
C ASN A 39 -5.84 4.83 -2.84
N PHE A 40 -5.96 6.10 -3.24
CA PHE A 40 -7.08 6.97 -2.84
C PHE A 40 -8.43 6.56 -3.45
N SER A 41 -8.42 5.82 -4.55
CA SER A 41 -9.60 5.40 -5.29
C SER A 41 -10.16 4.04 -4.86
N ASN A 42 -9.55 3.38 -3.86
CA ASN A 42 -9.95 2.04 -3.45
C ASN A 42 -11.32 1.97 -2.73
N GLY A 43 -11.86 3.09 -2.23
CA GLY A 43 -13.15 3.16 -1.54
C GLY A 43 -13.21 2.44 -0.17
N MET A 44 -12.07 1.97 0.33
CA MET A 44 -11.97 1.13 1.54
C MET A 44 -11.69 1.96 2.80
N LYS A 45 -11.64 1.26 3.94
CA LYS A 45 -11.31 1.86 5.23
C LYS A 45 -9.96 2.58 5.21
N ASN A 46 -8.98 2.06 4.48
CA ASN A 46 -7.61 2.57 4.48
C ASN A 46 -7.05 2.70 3.07
N GLN A 47 -6.13 3.63 2.87
CA GLN A 47 -5.51 3.93 1.56
C GLN A 47 -4.21 3.16 1.31
N GLN A 48 -3.67 2.55 2.36
CA GLN A 48 -2.49 1.70 2.34
C GLN A 48 -2.77 0.40 3.10
N ARG A 49 -2.01 -0.64 2.74
CA ARG A 49 -1.92 -1.91 3.47
C ARG A 49 -0.68 -1.88 4.36
N ASN A 50 -0.60 -2.82 5.30
CA ASN A 50 0.61 -3.01 6.09
C ASN A 50 1.03 -4.47 6.04
N MET A 51 2.33 -4.72 6.04
CA MET A 51 2.91 -6.04 6.17
C MET A 51 3.78 -6.11 7.42
N LYS A 52 3.74 -7.23 8.12
CA LYS A 52 4.76 -7.63 9.10
C LYS A 52 5.50 -8.81 8.52
N THR A 53 6.82 -8.81 8.63
CA THR A 53 7.63 -9.77 7.90
C THR A 53 8.85 -10.19 8.73
N LEU A 54 9.27 -11.44 8.59
CA LEU A 54 10.47 -11.97 9.25
C LEU A 54 11.77 -11.43 8.64
N TYR A 55 11.69 -10.84 7.44
CA TYR A 55 12.82 -10.40 6.65
C TYR A 55 13.38 -9.06 7.11
N THR A 56 14.66 -8.83 6.82
CA THR A 56 15.36 -7.58 7.10
C THR A 56 15.08 -6.53 6.01
N LEU A 57 15.40 -5.27 6.28
CA LEU A 57 15.31 -4.20 5.26
C LEU A 57 16.04 -4.53 3.96
N LYS A 58 17.24 -5.13 4.08
CA LYS A 58 18.12 -5.41 2.94
C LYS A 58 17.56 -6.53 2.05
N ASP A 59 16.82 -7.47 2.62
CA ASP A 59 16.22 -8.56 1.85
C ASP A 59 15.27 -8.02 0.79
N TRP A 60 14.53 -6.94 1.12
CA TRP A 60 13.57 -6.32 0.21
C TRP A 60 14.18 -5.66 -1.04
N ASP A 61 15.49 -5.41 -1.06
CA ASP A 61 16.22 -4.90 -2.23
C ASP A 61 16.50 -5.99 -3.28
N GLN A 62 16.19 -7.26 -3.00
CA GLN A 62 16.29 -8.34 -3.98
C GLN A 62 15.37 -8.11 -5.18
N GLN A 63 15.90 -8.34 -6.38
CA GLN A 63 15.15 -8.30 -7.63
C GLN A 63 14.01 -9.34 -7.60
N TYR A 64 12.81 -8.93 -8.02
CA TYR A 64 11.67 -9.83 -8.10
C TYR A 64 11.70 -10.58 -9.43
N LEU A 65 12.08 -11.87 -9.37
CA LEU A 65 12.23 -12.74 -10.55
C LEU A 65 13.05 -12.05 -11.64
N ASP A 66 12.68 -12.22 -12.91
CA ASP A 66 13.36 -11.59 -14.05
C ASP A 66 12.78 -10.20 -14.40
N THR A 67 12.11 -9.54 -13.45
CA THR A 67 11.55 -8.19 -13.65
C THR A 67 12.58 -7.11 -13.31
N LYS A 68 12.42 -5.89 -13.82
CA LYS A 68 13.27 -4.74 -13.44
C LYS A 68 13.01 -4.20 -12.02
N TYR A 69 12.07 -4.77 -11.28
CA TYR A 69 11.63 -4.28 -9.97
C TYR A 69 12.26 -5.08 -8.84
N SER A 70 12.54 -4.41 -7.72
CA SER A 70 12.82 -5.11 -6.45
C SER A 70 11.53 -5.62 -5.80
N CYS A 71 11.62 -6.58 -4.90
CA CYS A 71 10.48 -7.03 -4.09
C CYS A 71 9.85 -5.86 -3.32
N LYS A 72 10.68 -4.90 -2.87
CA LYS A 72 10.23 -3.64 -2.26
C LYS A 72 9.36 -2.85 -3.22
N ASP A 73 9.78 -2.65 -4.46
CA ASP A 73 9.04 -1.85 -5.44
C ASP A 73 7.68 -2.51 -5.71
N ILE A 74 7.67 -3.83 -5.94
CA ILE A 74 6.44 -4.60 -6.14
C ILE A 74 5.43 -4.32 -5.01
N ILE A 75 5.84 -4.52 -3.77
CA ILE A 75 4.95 -4.44 -2.61
C ILE A 75 4.55 -3.00 -2.25
N THR A 76 5.49 -2.05 -2.31
CA THR A 76 5.26 -0.66 -1.88
C THR A 76 4.62 0.19 -2.96
N GLN A 77 4.99 0.03 -4.23
CA GLN A 77 4.51 0.86 -5.34
C GLN A 77 3.21 0.31 -5.93
N PHE A 78 3.15 -0.99 -6.23
CA PHE A 78 2.00 -1.56 -6.94
C PHE A 78 0.89 -2.01 -5.99
N PHE A 79 1.24 -2.51 -4.80
CA PHE A 79 0.27 -2.97 -3.80
C PHE A 79 0.12 -2.04 -2.59
N PHE A 80 0.78 -0.88 -2.61
CA PHE A 80 0.61 0.21 -1.62
C PHE A 80 0.77 -0.27 -0.17
N CYS A 81 1.69 -1.20 0.07
CA CYS A 81 1.95 -1.73 1.40
C CYS A 81 3.09 -0.97 2.05
N ASN A 82 2.94 -0.63 3.33
CA ASN A 82 4.08 -0.39 4.20
C ASN A 82 4.59 -1.72 4.76
N ILE A 83 5.87 -1.83 5.10
CA ILE A 83 6.49 -3.08 5.53
C ILE A 83 7.20 -2.88 6.87
N CYS A 84 6.79 -3.66 7.86
CA CYS A 84 7.51 -3.83 9.11
C CYS A 84 8.40 -5.08 9.02
N CYS A 85 9.70 -4.85 8.98
CA CYS A 85 10.73 -5.89 8.94
C CYS A 85 11.03 -6.43 10.34
N ASN A 86 11.77 -7.53 10.42
CA ASN A 86 12.21 -8.15 11.68
C ASN A 86 11.06 -8.41 12.69
N SER A 87 9.88 -8.71 12.17
CA SER A 87 8.69 -9.07 12.96
C SER A 87 8.75 -10.54 13.39
N LYS A 88 7.77 -10.95 14.21
CA LYS A 88 7.66 -12.34 14.70
C LYS A 88 6.96 -13.28 13.72
N GLN A 89 6.26 -12.74 12.72
CA GLN A 89 5.50 -13.52 11.74
C GLN A 89 5.36 -12.74 10.42
N ASN A 90 5.05 -13.48 9.35
CA ASN A 90 4.63 -12.92 8.08
C ASN A 90 3.11 -12.72 8.07
N GLU A 91 2.67 -11.48 7.91
CA GLU A 91 1.26 -11.08 7.92
C GLU A 91 1.04 -9.91 6.96
N ILE A 92 -0.10 -9.89 6.26
CA ILE A 92 -0.60 -8.69 5.57
C ILE A 92 -1.93 -8.25 6.16
N ILE A 93 -2.05 -6.95 6.40
CA ILE A 93 -3.26 -6.26 6.84
C ILE A 93 -3.78 -5.47 5.64
N THR A 94 -4.91 -5.90 5.09
CA THR A 94 -5.50 -5.36 3.86
C THR A 94 -6.14 -3.98 4.07
N TYR A 95 -6.59 -3.35 2.98
CA TYR A 95 -7.32 -2.07 3.07
C TYR A 95 -8.57 -2.11 3.95
N SER A 96 -9.21 -3.27 4.06
CA SER A 96 -10.36 -3.46 4.95
C SER A 96 -9.98 -3.52 6.44
N GLY A 97 -8.70 -3.73 6.75
CA GLY A 97 -8.21 -4.07 8.09
C GLY A 97 -8.22 -5.58 8.39
N ARG A 98 -8.66 -6.43 7.45
CA ARG A 98 -8.53 -7.89 7.60
C ARG A 98 -7.07 -8.30 7.46
N SER A 99 -6.64 -9.17 8.36
CA SER A 99 -5.31 -9.77 8.38
C SER A 99 -5.29 -11.15 7.72
N PHE A 100 -4.17 -11.48 7.09
CA PHE A 100 -3.86 -12.80 6.55
C PHE A 100 -2.42 -13.16 6.91
N GLU A 101 -2.23 -14.32 7.51
CA GLU A 101 -0.90 -14.83 7.86
C GLU A 101 -0.35 -15.70 6.73
N PHE A 102 0.97 -15.62 6.54
CA PHE A 102 1.69 -16.46 5.60
C PHE A 102 2.57 -17.43 6.37
N LYS A 103 2.71 -18.64 5.81
CA LYS A 103 3.72 -19.58 6.29
C LYS A 103 5.12 -18.98 6.08
N ASN A 104 6.06 -19.42 6.89
CA ASN A 104 7.46 -19.04 6.71
C ASN A 104 7.93 -19.53 5.34
N SER A 105 8.36 -18.60 4.50
CA SER A 105 8.90 -18.86 3.18
C SER A 105 10.43 -18.90 3.22
N SER A 106 11.03 -19.62 2.27
CA SER A 106 12.48 -19.70 2.10
C SER A 106 13.12 -18.36 1.72
N SER A 107 12.39 -17.52 0.98
CA SER A 107 12.91 -16.24 0.48
C SER A 107 11.85 -15.13 0.49
N VAL A 108 12.31 -13.87 0.41
CA VAL A 108 11.45 -12.70 0.23
C VAL A 108 10.73 -12.71 -1.12
N ILE A 109 11.32 -13.33 -2.15
CA ILE A 109 10.70 -13.51 -3.47
C ILE A 109 9.48 -14.43 -3.36
N ASP A 110 9.61 -15.53 -2.62
CA ASP A 110 8.49 -16.46 -2.37
C ASP A 110 7.38 -15.77 -1.58
N LEU A 111 7.71 -14.98 -0.55
CA LEU A 111 6.72 -14.20 0.19
C LEU A 111 6.03 -13.18 -0.73
N THR A 112 6.80 -12.45 -1.53
CA THR A 112 6.27 -11.46 -2.48
C THR A 112 5.29 -12.12 -3.44
N THR A 113 5.63 -13.28 -3.99
CA THR A 113 4.75 -14.06 -4.88
C THR A 113 3.48 -14.49 -4.17
N ALA A 114 3.57 -15.04 -2.95
CA ALA A 114 2.40 -15.45 -2.17
C ALA A 114 1.46 -14.27 -1.84
N VAL A 115 2.02 -13.08 -1.61
CA VAL A 115 1.24 -11.85 -1.38
C VAL A 115 0.52 -11.42 -2.66
N ILE A 116 1.21 -11.42 -3.80
CA ILE A 116 0.60 -11.12 -5.11
C ILE A 116 -0.54 -12.08 -5.39
N ASP A 117 -0.34 -13.38 -5.18
CA ASP A 117 -1.36 -14.40 -5.42
C ASP A 117 -2.59 -14.15 -4.55
N LEU A 118 -2.40 -13.95 -3.24
CA LEU A 118 -3.49 -13.66 -2.31
C LEU A 118 -4.24 -12.37 -2.67
N LEU A 119 -3.53 -11.28 -2.96
CA LEU A 119 -4.16 -10.01 -3.31
C LEU A 119 -4.82 -10.09 -4.68
N GLY A 120 -4.25 -10.85 -5.62
CA GLY A 120 -4.77 -11.09 -6.95
C GLY A 120 -6.12 -11.81 -6.96
N THR A 121 -6.47 -12.56 -5.90
CA THR A 121 -7.82 -13.12 -5.74
C THR A 121 -8.84 -12.12 -5.20
N MET A 122 -8.41 -10.93 -4.78
CA MET A 122 -9.29 -9.86 -4.26
C MET A 122 -9.60 -8.86 -5.37
N SER A 123 -10.82 -8.31 -5.42
CA SER A 123 -11.23 -7.38 -6.49
C SER A 123 -10.24 -6.21 -6.72
N ILE A 124 -9.88 -5.47 -5.66
CA ILE A 124 -8.95 -4.34 -5.78
C ILE A 124 -7.52 -4.81 -6.06
N GLY A 125 -7.07 -5.89 -5.41
CA GLY A 125 -5.72 -6.41 -5.63
C GLY A 125 -5.54 -7.04 -7.01
N ASN A 126 -6.60 -7.54 -7.63
CA ASN A 126 -6.58 -8.04 -9.01
C ASN A 126 -6.32 -6.90 -10.00
N LEU A 127 -6.96 -5.75 -9.82
CA LEU A 127 -6.70 -4.56 -10.63
C LEU A 127 -5.25 -4.06 -10.47
N GLU A 128 -4.74 -4.05 -9.24
CA GLU A 128 -3.34 -3.70 -8.96
C GLU A 128 -2.36 -4.69 -9.62
N ASN A 129 -2.69 -5.98 -9.62
CA ASN A 129 -1.89 -7.02 -10.27
C ASN A 129 -1.90 -6.90 -11.80
N GLN A 130 -3.01 -6.47 -12.40
CA GLN A 130 -3.08 -6.15 -13.83
C GLN A 130 -2.15 -5.00 -14.17
N ILE A 131 -2.16 -3.92 -13.38
CA ILE A 131 -1.25 -2.77 -13.55
C ILE A 131 0.21 -3.20 -13.46
N LEU A 132 0.54 -4.07 -12.48
CA LEU A 132 1.89 -4.64 -12.38
C LEU A 132 2.27 -5.42 -13.64
N SER A 133 1.38 -6.30 -14.11
CA SER A 133 1.61 -7.14 -15.30
C SER A 133 1.85 -6.29 -16.55
N ASP A 134 1.04 -5.25 -16.76
CA ASP A 134 1.19 -4.32 -17.87
C ASP A 134 2.52 -3.56 -17.80
N SER A 135 2.94 -3.18 -16.59
CA SER A 135 4.19 -2.47 -16.33
C SER A 135 5.44 -3.34 -16.57
N ILE A 136 5.35 -4.65 -16.28
CA ILE A 136 6.40 -5.62 -16.62
C ILE A 136 6.48 -5.80 -18.13
N ASN A 137 5.34 -6.00 -18.81
CA ASN A 137 5.29 -6.25 -20.25
C ASN A 137 5.69 -5.03 -21.10
N SER A 138 5.42 -3.81 -20.62
CA SER A 138 5.80 -2.56 -21.32
C SER A 138 7.26 -2.17 -21.11
N GLY A 139 7.96 -2.85 -20.19
CA GLY A 139 9.35 -2.57 -19.82
C GLY A 139 10.39 -3.50 -20.44
N ASN A 140 9.94 -4.53 -21.16
CA ASN A 140 10.75 -5.47 -21.94
C ASN A 140 10.75 -5.06 -23.42
#